data_AF-Q2QTB4-F1
#
_entry.id   AF-Q2QTB4-F1
#
_cell.length_a   1.000
_cell.length_b   1.000
_cell.length_c   1.000
_cell.angle_alpha   90.00
_cell.angle_beta   90.00
_cell.angle_gamma   90.00
#
_symmetry.space_group_name_H-M   'P 1'
#
loop_
_entity.id
_entity.type
_entity.pdbx_description
1 polymer ?
#
loop_
_entity_poly.entity_id
_entity_poly.type
_entity_poly.pdbx_seq_one_letter_code
_entity_poly.pdbx_strand_id
1 'polypeptide(L)'
;MARARPGRVMEQLLLAFSPIVAQKKREFRALHQGNRTVSEYLHEFNHLARYAPEDVRTDVEKQEKFLAGLDDELTNQLISRDYANFEN
;
A
#
# COMPACT_ATOMS: atom_id res chain seq x y z
N MET A 1 14.49 4.36 42.18
CA MET A 1 13.65 5.20 41.30
C MET A 1 13.44 4.45 39.98
N ALA A 2 12.24 3.90 39.74
CA ALA A 2 11.95 3.19 38.49
C ALA A 2 11.50 4.19 37.42
N ARG A 3 12.21 4.24 36.29
CA ARG A 3 11.81 5.05 35.13
C ARG A 3 10.48 4.51 34.60
N ALA A 4 9.45 5.36 34.57
CA ALA A 4 8.19 5.04 33.91
C ALA A 4 8.47 4.73 32.44
N ARG A 5 8.09 3.52 31.99
CA ARG A 5 8.08 3.22 30.55
C ARG A 5 7.01 4.11 29.93
N PRO A 6 7.32 4.89 28.87
CA PRO A 6 6.30 5.70 28.20
C PRO A 6 5.14 4.77 27.79
N GLY A 7 3.92 5.15 28.15
CA GLY A 7 2.72 4.36 27.87
C GLY A 7 2.48 4.24 26.37
N ARG A 8 1.78 3.17 25.94
CA ARG A 8 1.45 2.84 24.53
C ARG A 8 0.94 4.04 23.71
N VAL A 9 0.30 5.01 24.36
CA VAL A 9 -0.18 6.25 23.73
C VAL A 9 0.95 7.13 23.22
N MET A 10 2.07 7.25 23.95
CA MET A 10 3.21 8.05 23.53
C MET A 10 3.98 7.35 22.41
N GLU A 11 4.06 6.01 22.42
CA GLU A 11 4.62 5.23 21.30
C GLU A 11 3.79 5.37 20.02
N GLN A 12 2.46 5.24 20.09
CA GLN A 12 1.60 5.48 18.93
C GLN A 12 1.70 6.92 18.43
N LEU A 13 1.80 7.89 19.34
CA LEU A 13 1.92 9.30 18.99
C LEU A 13 3.28 9.59 18.33
N LEU A 14 4.38 9.05 18.86
CA LEU A 14 5.71 9.15 18.25
C LEU A 14 5.77 8.47 16.87
N LEU A 15 5.07 7.35 16.70
CA LEU A 15 4.91 6.72 15.38
C LEU A 15 4.07 7.58 14.43
N ALA A 16 3.00 8.21 14.89
CA ALA A 16 2.16 9.08 14.06
C ALA A 16 2.88 10.35 13.57
N PHE A 17 3.84 10.87 14.35
CA PHE A 17 4.69 12.01 13.97
C PHE A 17 6.01 11.60 13.30
N SER A 18 6.26 10.31 13.13
CA SER A 18 7.46 9.83 12.44
C SER A 18 7.39 10.19 10.96
N PRO A 19 8.40 10.90 10.41
CA PRO A 19 8.47 11.20 8.97
C PRO A 19 8.44 9.92 8.11
N ILE A 20 9.02 8.83 8.62
CA ILE A 20 9.04 7.53 7.95
C ILE A 20 7.63 6.96 7.87
N VAL A 21 6.86 7.00 8.96
CA VAL A 21 5.47 6.51 8.98
C VAL A 21 4.60 7.39 8.10
N ALA A 22 4.76 8.72 8.16
CA ALA A 22 4.03 9.64 7.28
C ALA A 22 4.34 9.38 5.79
N GLN A 23 5.59 9.06 5.46
CA GLN A 23 5.97 8.63 4.11
C GLN A 23 5.30 7.31 3.73
N LYS A 24 5.38 6.28 4.57
CA LYS A 24 4.75 4.96 4.32
C LYS A 24 3.23 5.05 4.14
N LYS A 25 2.56 5.92 4.90
CA LYS A 25 1.13 6.22 4.70
C LYS A 25 0.85 6.83 3.33
N ARG A 26 1.69 7.76 2.88
CA ARG A 26 1.56 8.35 1.53
C ARG A 26 1.80 7.31 0.44
N GLU A 27 2.81 6.46 0.59
CA GLU A 27 3.09 5.34 -0.31
C GLU A 27 1.88 4.40 -0.39
N PHE A 28 1.27 4.03 0.74
CA PHE A 28 0.07 3.19 0.75
C PHE A 28 -1.13 3.82 0.03
N ARG A 29 -1.34 5.12 0.24
CA ARG A 29 -2.46 5.85 -0.37
C ARG A 29 -2.31 5.99 -1.88
N ALA A 30 -1.08 6.09 -2.37
CA ALA A 30 -0.76 6.17 -3.80
C ALA A 30 -0.48 4.80 -4.45
N LEU A 31 -0.56 3.70 -3.71
CA LEU A 31 -0.18 2.38 -4.22
C LEU A 31 -1.17 1.87 -5.26
N HIS A 32 -0.66 1.64 -6.47
CA HIS A 32 -1.32 0.91 -7.55
C HIS A 32 -0.42 -0.24 -8.03
N GLN A 33 -0.98 -1.19 -8.78
CA GLN A 33 -0.27 -2.35 -9.29
C GLN A 33 0.90 -1.93 -10.21
N GLY A 34 0.61 -1.13 -11.24
CA GLY A 34 1.58 -0.77 -12.26
C GLY A 34 2.12 -2.01 -12.98
N ASN A 35 3.41 -2.00 -13.28
CA ASN A 35 4.07 -3.11 -13.98
C ASN A 35 4.34 -4.35 -13.09
N ARG A 36 3.84 -4.36 -11.85
CA ARG A 36 4.02 -5.48 -10.92
C ARG A 36 3.03 -6.60 -11.24
N THR A 37 3.43 -7.84 -10.96
CA THR A 37 2.48 -8.94 -10.89
C THR A 37 1.48 -8.70 -9.74
N VAL A 38 0.29 -9.29 -9.84
CA VAL A 38 -0.73 -9.22 -8.77
C VAL A 38 -0.16 -9.71 -7.43
N SER A 39 0.73 -10.72 -7.45
CA SER A 39 1.38 -11.24 -6.25
C SER A 39 2.35 -10.23 -5.61
N GLU A 40 3.17 -9.55 -6.41
CA GLU A 40 4.07 -8.50 -5.93
C GLU A 40 3.30 -7.30 -5.39
N TYR A 41 2.22 -6.89 -6.07
CA TYR A 41 1.32 -5.85 -5.60
C TYR A 41 0.66 -6.23 -4.27
N LEU A 42 0.16 -7.47 -4.13
CA LEU A 42 -0.41 -7.98 -2.88
C LEU A 42 0.59 -7.98 -1.73
N HIS A 43 1.84 -8.33 -2.00
CA HIS A 43 2.89 -8.31 -0.99
C HIS A 43 3.15 -6.88 -0.49
N GLU A 44 3.33 -5.92 -1.40
CA GLU A 44 3.58 -4.52 -1.06
C GLU A 44 2.36 -3.88 -0.36
N PHE A 45 1.15 -4.20 -0.84
CA PHE A 45 -0.09 -3.75 -0.22
C PHE A 45 -0.18 -4.18 1.24
N ASN A 46 0.08 -5.46 1.53
CA ASN A 46 0.05 -5.97 2.91
C ASN A 46 1.19 -5.42 3.78
N HIS A 47 2.35 -5.11 3.19
CA HIS A 47 3.45 -4.45 3.88
C HIS A 47 3.05 -3.04 4.31
N LEU A 48 2.54 -2.23 3.37
CA LEU A 48 2.20 -0.83 3.58
C LEU A 48 0.92 -0.61 4.40
N ALA A 49 -0.06 -1.52 4.32
CA ALA A 49 -1.30 -1.46 5.10
C ALA A 49 -1.07 -1.36 6.62
N ARG A 50 0.06 -1.89 7.12
CA ARG A 50 0.45 -1.82 8.54
C ARG A 50 0.66 -0.40 9.03
N TYR A 51 1.00 0.52 8.13
CA TYR A 51 1.25 1.92 8.44
C TYR A 51 0.00 2.77 8.38
N ALA A 52 -1.05 2.31 7.71
CA ALA A 52 -2.30 3.03 7.49
C ALA A 52 -3.52 2.16 7.83
N PRO A 53 -3.61 1.61 9.06
CA PRO A 53 -4.76 0.81 9.48
C PRO A 53 -6.06 1.61 9.46
N GLU A 54 -5.99 2.94 9.53
CA GLU A 54 -7.17 3.80 9.41
C GLU A 54 -7.78 3.84 8.00
N ASP A 55 -7.01 3.47 6.98
CA ASP A 55 -7.43 3.46 5.56
C ASP A 55 -7.98 2.08 5.14
N VAL A 56 -7.87 1.04 5.98
CA VAL A 56 -8.32 -0.35 5.73
C VAL A 56 -8.80 -1.02 7.03
N ARG A 57 -9.78 -0.42 7.71
CA ARG A 57 -10.20 -0.84 9.07
C ARG A 57 -10.93 -2.17 9.07
N THR A 58 -11.67 -2.46 8.01
CA THR A 58 -12.42 -3.69 7.81
C THR A 58 -11.85 -4.51 6.66
N ASP A 59 -12.09 -5.83 6.68
CA ASP A 59 -11.72 -6.71 5.56
C ASP A 59 -12.35 -6.25 4.23
N VAL A 60 -13.57 -5.70 4.29
CA VAL A 60 -14.26 -5.13 3.12
C VAL A 60 -13.51 -3.91 2.58
N GLU A 61 -13.20 -2.92 3.41
CA GLU A 61 -12.41 -1.74 2.98
C GLU A 61 -11.03 -2.15 2.43
N LYS A 62 -10.42 -3.18 3.02
CA LYS A 62 -9.15 -3.72 2.57
C LYS A 62 -9.26 -4.34 1.17
N GLN A 63 -10.30 -5.14 0.92
CA GLN A 63 -10.56 -5.75 -0.38
C GLN A 63 -10.89 -4.69 -1.44
N GLU A 64 -11.79 -3.76 -1.14
CA GLU A 64 -12.17 -2.66 -2.03
C GLU A 64 -10.94 -1.83 -2.44
N LYS A 65 -10.09 -1.46 -1.48
CA LYS A 65 -8.87 -0.70 -1.78
C LYS A 65 -7.88 -1.51 -2.61
N PHE A 66 -7.73 -2.81 -2.33
CA PHE A 66 -6.87 -3.68 -3.12
C PHE A 66 -7.36 -3.78 -4.57
N LEU A 67 -8.66 -4.01 -4.78
CA LEU A 67 -9.27 -4.07 -6.11
C LEU A 67 -9.16 -2.73 -6.85
N ALA A 68 -9.39 -1.61 -6.16
CA ALA A 68 -9.29 -0.27 -6.75
C ALA A 68 -7.87 0.12 -7.21
N GLY A 69 -6.84 -0.55 -6.68
CA GLY A 69 -5.45 -0.33 -7.08
C GLY A 69 -4.90 -1.38 -8.04
N LEU A 70 -5.69 -2.40 -8.41
CA LEU A 70 -5.36 -3.26 -9.55
C LEU A 70 -5.48 -2.43 -10.82
N ASP A 71 -4.50 -2.56 -11.70
CA ASP A 71 -4.71 -2.08 -13.06
C ASP A 71 -5.71 -3.01 -13.72
N ASP A 72 -6.59 -2.46 -14.56
CA ASP A 72 -7.45 -3.28 -15.43
C ASP A 72 -6.53 -4.26 -16.16
N GLU A 73 -6.62 -5.54 -15.82
CA GLU A 73 -5.74 -6.59 -16.33
C GLU A 73 -5.76 -6.63 -17.88
N LEU A 74 -6.88 -6.21 -18.46
CA LEU A 74 -7.06 -5.95 -19.90
C LEU A 74 -6.15 -4.83 -20.43
N THR A 75 -6.04 -3.71 -19.72
CA THR A 75 -5.25 -2.55 -20.13
C THR A 75 -3.76 -2.85 -20.14
N ASN A 76 -3.23 -3.54 -19.12
CA ASN A 76 -1.81 -3.93 -19.09
C ASN A 76 -1.47 -5.03 -20.12
N GLN A 77 -2.37 -5.99 -20.34
CA GLN A 77 -2.16 -7.01 -21.38
C GLN A 77 -2.24 -6.41 -22.80
N LEU A 78 -3.15 -5.49 -23.07
CA LEU A 78 -3.29 -4.83 -24.37
C LEU A 78 -2.09 -3.91 -24.65
N ILE A 79 -1.69 -3.07 -23.69
CA ILE A 79 -0.53 -2.19 -23.87
C ILE A 79 0.75 -3.00 -24.08
N SER A 80 1.00 -4.04 -23.29
CA SER A 80 2.21 -4.88 -23.45
C SER A 80 2.24 -5.66 -24.77
N ARG A 81 1.08 -5.99 -25.35
CA ARG A 81 0.98 -6.78 -26.59
C ARG A 81 1.04 -5.90 -27.84
N ASP A 82 0.50 -4.69 -27.78
CA ASP A 82 0.55 -3.72 -28.88
C ASP A 82 1.97 -3.20 -29.12
N TYR A 83 2.76 -2.92 -28.07
CA TYR A 83 4.16 -2.48 -28.26
C TYR A 83 5.04 -3.51 -28.96
N ALA A 84 4.79 -4.81 -28.78
CA ALA A 84 5.55 -5.87 -29.46
C ALA A 84 5.18 -6.05 -30.95
N ASN A 85 4.04 -5.48 -31.38
CA ASN A 85 3.48 -5.73 -32.70
C ASN A 85 3.58 -4.53 -33.66
N PHE A 86 3.91 -3.33 -33.16
CA PHE A 86 4.16 -2.14 -33.98
C PHE A 86 5.63 -1.97 -34.40
N GLU A 87 6.54 -2.81 -33.92
CA GLU A 87 7.98 -2.79 -34.28
C GLU A 87 8.38 -3.90 -35.28
N ASN A 88 7.46 -4.38 -36.14
CA ASN A 88 7.79 -5.35 -37.18
C ASN A 88 7.21 -4.99 -38.55
#